data_AF-A0A2E1XRG2-F1
#
_entry.id   AF-A0A2E1XRG2-F1
#
_cell.length_a   1.000
_cell.length_b   1.000
_cell.length_c   1.000
_cell.angle_alpha   90.00
_cell.angle_beta   90.00
_cell.angle_gamma   90.00
#
_symmetry.space_group_name_H-M   'P 1'
#
loop_
_entity.id
_entity.type
_entity.pdbx_description
1 polymer ?
#
loop_
_entity_poly.entity_id
_entity_poly.type
_entity_poly.pdbx_seq_one_letter_code
_entity_poly.pdbx_strand_id
1 'polypeptide(L)'
;MYPYLRLIKVVIQSQFKPKMEFYSEKYDEINLTVLPNDIDPFMELNNGRYVTLLDLGRFAYGGRIKMGTFLKKNNWSLTIVGTYNEYRYRLKLFRKFQLKSKIIGYDEKWFYFFQKAERNGKTHMASVVKFAFTSKNGLVLPSKVIPKMDLIYNPKELPKWIGELSKHQLFKK
;
A
#
# COMPACT_ATOMS: atom_id res chain seq x y z
N MET A 1 6.75 16.76 6.16
CA MET A 1 7.95 16.27 5.45
C MET A 1 7.89 14.75 5.30
N TYR A 2 8.29 14.23 4.13
CA TYR A 2 8.28 12.80 3.82
C TYR A 2 9.52 12.10 4.42
N PRO A 3 9.40 10.88 4.98
CA PRO A 3 10.50 10.23 5.71
C PRO A 3 11.49 9.51 4.78
N TYR A 4 12.22 10.26 3.93
CA TYR A 4 13.12 9.70 2.90
C TYR A 4 14.18 8.72 3.43
N LEU A 5 14.80 8.99 4.59
CA LEU A 5 15.77 8.06 5.17
C LEU A 5 15.14 6.70 5.51
N ARG A 6 13.89 6.71 5.99
CA ARG A 6 13.15 5.48 6.28
C ARG A 6 12.76 4.77 4.99
N LEU A 7 12.36 5.52 3.96
CA LEU A 7 12.08 4.99 2.62
C LEU A 7 13.29 4.23 2.06
N ILE A 8 14.46 4.88 2.01
CA ILE A 8 15.70 4.27 1.51
C ILE A 8 16.01 3.00 2.30
N LYS A 9 15.92 3.05 3.63
CA LYS A 9 16.15 1.89 4.50
C LYS A 9 15.20 0.73 4.18
N VAL A 10 13.89 0.96 4.08
CA VAL A 10 12.93 -0.13 3.83
C VAL A 10 13.07 -0.72 2.44
N VAL A 11 13.40 0.09 1.43
CA VAL A 11 13.64 -0.37 0.06
C VAL A 11 14.90 -1.21 -0.01
N ILE A 12 16.00 -0.77 0.60
CA ILE A 12 17.25 -1.55 0.66
C ILE A 12 16.98 -2.89 1.38
N GLN A 13 16.34 -2.85 2.55
CA GLN A 13 16.02 -4.06 3.30
C GLN A 13 15.11 -5.02 2.51
N SER A 14 14.17 -4.51 1.71
CA SER A 14 13.27 -5.35 0.93
C SER A 14 13.96 -6.03 -0.26
N GLN A 15 15.08 -5.49 -0.77
CA GLN A 15 15.87 -6.17 -1.80
C GLN A 15 16.55 -7.44 -1.30
N PHE A 16 16.89 -7.49 0.01
CA PHE A 16 17.51 -8.65 0.65
C PHE A 16 16.51 -9.68 1.19
N LYS A 17 15.22 -9.37 1.21
CA LYS A 17 14.17 -10.33 1.59
C LYS A 17 13.87 -11.29 0.43
N PRO A 18 13.34 -12.49 0.72
CA PRO A 18 12.83 -13.39 -0.33
C PRO A 18 11.85 -12.68 -1.25
N LYS A 19 11.98 -12.92 -2.55
CA LYS A 19 11.04 -12.39 -3.55
C LYS A 19 9.64 -12.91 -3.24
N MET A 20 8.66 -12.13 -3.66
CA MET A 20 7.26 -12.42 -3.42
C MET A 20 6.51 -12.32 -4.75
N GLU A 21 5.43 -13.08 -4.85
CA GLU A 21 4.53 -12.99 -5.99
C GLU A 21 3.69 -11.71 -5.91
N PHE A 22 3.14 -11.29 -7.05
CA PHE A 22 2.29 -10.12 -7.13
C PHE A 22 1.03 -10.29 -6.26
N TYR A 23 0.41 -11.47 -6.33
CA TYR A 23 -0.61 -11.92 -5.39
C TYR A 23 0.05 -12.85 -4.39
N SER A 24 0.08 -12.41 -3.14
CA SER A 24 0.55 -13.24 -2.04
C SER A 24 -0.54 -13.33 -1.00
N GLU A 25 -0.84 -14.55 -0.56
CA GLU A 25 -1.72 -14.78 0.58
C GLU A 25 -1.12 -14.16 1.86
N LYS A 26 0.22 -14.16 1.95
CA LYS A 26 1.01 -13.62 3.05
C LYS A 26 1.21 -12.12 2.90
N TYR A 27 1.24 -11.42 4.02
CA TYR A 27 1.59 -10.01 4.08
C TYR A 27 3.11 -9.80 3.96
N ASP A 28 3.53 -8.72 3.30
CA ASP A 28 4.86 -8.16 3.56
C ASP A 28 4.81 -7.36 4.86
N GLU A 29 5.75 -7.65 5.75
CA GLU A 29 5.80 -7.04 7.08
C GLU A 29 7.07 -6.20 7.24
N ILE A 30 6.91 -4.93 7.60
CA ILE A 30 8.03 -4.07 7.98
C ILE A 30 7.85 -3.60 9.43
N ASN A 31 8.94 -3.61 10.18
CA ASN A 31 8.96 -3.12 11.55
C ASN A 31 9.30 -1.63 11.56
N LEU A 32 8.46 -0.83 12.20
CA LEU A 32 8.63 0.60 12.34
C LEU A 32 8.56 1.01 13.81
N THR A 33 9.12 2.17 14.11
CA THR A 33 9.02 2.82 15.42
C THR A 33 8.42 4.21 15.20
N VAL A 34 7.53 4.64 16.11
CA VAL A 34 7.03 6.01 16.13
C VAL A 34 8.16 6.95 16.57
N LEU A 35 8.54 7.88 15.70
CA LEU A 35 9.61 8.84 15.94
C LEU A 35 9.05 10.20 16.38
N PRO A 36 9.87 11.12 16.94
CA PRO A 36 9.40 12.45 17.33
C PRO A 36 8.73 13.23 16.19
N ASN A 37 9.20 13.05 14.94
CA ASN A 37 8.62 13.74 13.78
C ASN A 37 7.30 13.11 13.28
N ASP A 38 6.86 12.02 13.91
CA ASP A 38 5.64 11.31 13.57
C ASP A 38 4.45 11.72 14.46
N ILE A 39 4.71 12.37 15.60
CA ILE A 39 3.67 12.68 16.59
C ILE A 39 2.97 14.01 16.30
N ASP A 40 1.73 14.12 16.76
CA ASP A 40 0.95 15.35 16.79
C ASP A 40 1.00 16.03 18.18
N PRO A 41 0.34 17.19 18.38
CA PRO A 41 0.31 17.88 19.68
C PRO A 41 -0.29 17.05 20.83
N PHE A 42 -1.00 15.96 20.55
CA PHE A 42 -1.54 15.04 21.56
C PHE A 42 -0.54 13.93 21.95
N MET A 43 0.72 14.01 21.49
CA MET A 43 1.76 13.02 21.75
C MET A 43 1.42 11.62 21.19
N GLU A 44 0.59 11.60 20.15
CA GLU A 44 0.13 10.40 19.46
C GLU A 44 0.60 10.43 18.00
N LEU A 45 0.73 9.26 17.39
CA LEU A 45 1.05 9.13 15.99
C LEU A 45 -0.04 9.85 15.18
N ASN A 46 0.37 10.90 14.47
CA ASN A 46 -0.52 11.73 13.69
C ASN A 46 -1.31 10.89 12.66
N ASN A 47 -2.61 11.17 12.51
CA ASN A 47 -3.47 10.43 11.58
C ASN A 47 -2.97 10.45 10.13
N GLY A 48 -2.55 11.62 9.62
CA GLY A 48 -1.96 11.74 8.28
C GLY A 48 -0.60 11.04 8.18
N ARG A 49 0.13 10.93 9.30
CA ARG A 49 1.39 10.19 9.35
C ARG A 49 1.17 8.70 9.17
N TYR A 50 0.07 8.10 9.63
CA TYR A 50 -0.23 6.70 9.31
C TYR A 50 -0.21 6.46 7.81
N VAL A 51 -0.90 7.29 7.03
CA VAL A 51 -0.97 7.15 5.56
C VAL A 51 0.41 7.28 4.91
N THR A 52 1.22 8.22 5.41
CA THR A 52 2.62 8.35 4.96
C THR A 52 3.46 7.11 5.28
N LEU A 53 3.25 6.49 6.45
CA LEU A 53 3.97 5.28 6.84
C LEU A 53 3.48 4.04 6.06
N LEU A 54 2.22 4.02 5.62
CA LEU A 54 1.72 3.00 4.70
C LEU A 54 2.44 3.01 3.35
N ASP A 55 2.88 4.18 2.86
CA ASP A 55 3.71 4.24 1.65
C ASP A 55 4.99 3.42 1.80
N LEU A 56 5.64 3.47 2.95
CA LEU A 56 6.85 2.71 3.21
C LEU A 56 6.62 1.20 3.03
N GLY A 57 5.45 0.71 3.44
CA GLY A 57 5.03 -0.67 3.20
C GLY A 57 4.83 -0.99 1.73
N ARG A 58 4.22 -0.07 0.97
CA ARG A 58 4.03 -0.23 -0.48
C ARG A 58 5.37 -0.27 -1.23
N PHE A 59 6.32 0.59 -0.85
CA PHE A 59 7.66 0.58 -1.42
C PHE A 59 8.46 -0.68 -1.04
N ALA A 60 8.34 -1.13 0.21
CA ALA A 60 8.93 -2.40 0.63
C ALA A 60 8.37 -3.57 -0.17
N TYR A 61 7.04 -3.68 -0.27
CA TYR A 61 6.34 -4.67 -1.09
C TYR A 61 6.80 -4.61 -2.55
N GLY A 62 6.82 -3.41 -3.14
CA GLY A 62 7.27 -3.15 -4.51
C GLY A 62 8.70 -3.63 -4.78
N GLY A 63 9.60 -3.50 -3.81
CA GLY A 63 10.96 -4.03 -3.92
C GLY A 63 11.03 -5.57 -3.98
N ARG A 64 10.14 -6.26 -3.24
CA ARG A 64 10.07 -7.73 -3.23
C ARG A 64 9.47 -8.32 -4.49
N ILE A 65 8.56 -7.59 -5.14
CA ILE A 65 7.91 -7.99 -6.41
C ILE A 65 8.57 -7.38 -7.65
N LYS A 66 9.73 -6.70 -7.51
CA LYS A 66 10.44 -6.00 -8.61
C LYS A 66 9.58 -4.96 -9.37
N MET A 67 8.63 -4.32 -8.68
CA MET A 67 7.72 -3.33 -9.26
C MET A 67 8.46 -2.16 -9.93
N GLY A 68 9.55 -1.68 -9.32
CA GLY A 68 10.34 -0.58 -9.92
C GLY A 68 10.91 -0.92 -11.30
N THR A 69 11.44 -2.13 -11.47
CA THR A 69 11.93 -2.63 -12.76
C THR A 69 10.79 -2.78 -13.76
N PHE A 70 9.65 -3.32 -13.32
CA PHE A 70 8.46 -3.46 -14.15
C PHE A 70 7.92 -2.11 -14.65
N LEU A 71 7.80 -1.12 -13.77
CA LEU A 71 7.38 0.24 -14.10
C LEU A 71 8.35 0.89 -15.09
N LYS A 72 9.66 0.81 -14.83
CA LYS A 72 10.69 1.36 -15.71
C LYS A 72 10.66 0.74 -17.11
N LYS A 73 10.57 -0.60 -17.21
CA LYS A 73 10.49 -1.31 -18.50
C LYS A 73 9.30 -0.86 -19.35
N ASN A 74 8.20 -0.48 -18.71
CA ASN A 74 6.96 -0.09 -19.39
C ASN A 74 6.76 1.42 -19.52
N ASN A 75 7.68 2.24 -19.02
CA ASN A 75 7.51 3.70 -18.89
C ASN A 75 6.21 4.07 -18.16
N TRP A 76 5.93 3.35 -17.07
CA TRP A 76 4.74 3.54 -16.24
C TRP A 76 5.09 4.09 -14.86
N SER A 77 4.08 4.70 -14.24
CA SER A 77 4.09 5.19 -12.86
C SER A 77 2.87 4.66 -12.10
N LEU A 78 2.81 4.93 -10.80
CA LEU A 78 1.67 4.61 -9.95
C LEU A 78 1.04 5.89 -9.42
N THR A 79 -0.28 5.88 -9.26
CA THR A 79 -1.01 6.95 -8.60
C THR A 79 -2.04 6.39 -7.62
N ILE A 80 -2.21 7.08 -6.49
CA ILE A 80 -3.25 6.76 -5.51
C ILE A 80 -4.53 7.46 -5.92
N VAL A 81 -5.62 6.71 -5.98
CA VAL A 81 -6.94 7.17 -6.45
C VAL A 81 -7.88 7.38 -5.27
N GLY A 82 -7.66 6.66 -4.18
CA GLY A 82 -8.43 6.82 -2.96
C GLY A 82 -7.90 5.93 -1.86
N THR A 83 -8.18 6.31 -0.63
CA THR A 83 -7.87 5.50 0.56
C THR A 83 -9.05 5.50 1.49
N TYR A 84 -9.41 4.34 2.00
CA TYR A 84 -10.35 4.19 3.10
C TYR A 84 -9.56 3.78 4.33
N ASN A 85 -9.63 4.59 5.39
CA ASN A 85 -8.79 4.45 6.57
C ASN A 85 -9.67 4.31 7.81
N GLU A 86 -9.43 3.26 8.59
CA GLU A 86 -10.07 3.06 9.89
C GLU A 86 -9.01 3.08 10.99
N TYR A 87 -9.27 3.85 12.04
CA TYR A 87 -8.40 3.99 13.20
C TYR A 87 -9.09 3.39 14.42
N ARG A 88 -8.39 2.51 15.13
CA ARG A 88 -8.95 1.77 16.28
C ARG A 88 -8.20 2.02 17.58
N TYR A 89 -6.87 2.03 17.54
CA TYR A 89 -6.04 2.23 18.74
C TYR A 89 -4.89 3.20 18.46
N ARG A 90 -4.58 4.02 19.45
CA ARG A 90 -3.54 5.05 19.37
C ARG A 90 -2.15 4.44 19.53
N LEU A 91 -1.17 4.96 18.79
CA LEU A 91 0.25 4.64 18.95
C LEU A 91 0.97 5.87 19.51
N LYS A 92 1.75 5.68 20.58
CA LYS A 92 2.52 6.76 21.23
C LYS A 92 3.98 6.75 20.76
N LEU A 93 4.69 7.84 21.08
CA LEU A 93 6.12 7.99 20.83
C LEU A 93 6.94 6.75 21.25
N PHE A 94 7.93 6.40 20.44
CA PHE A 94 8.85 5.25 20.63
C PHE A 94 8.21 3.87 20.68
N ARG A 95 6.90 3.76 20.41
CA ARG A 95 6.27 2.44 20.27
C ARG A 95 6.66 1.82 18.94
N LYS A 96 7.13 0.57 19.00
CA LYS A 96 7.34 -0.28 17.83
C LYS A 96 6.00 -0.88 17.38
N PHE A 97 5.83 -0.99 16.08
CA PHE A 97 4.67 -1.63 15.46
C PHE A 97 5.08 -2.25 14.11
N GLN A 98 4.25 -3.17 13.63
CA GLN A 98 4.39 -3.82 12.34
C GLN A 98 3.43 -3.20 11.34
N LEU A 99 3.95 -2.85 10.17
CA LEU A 99 3.13 -2.49 9.04
C LEU A 99 3.05 -3.70 8.11
N LYS A 100 1.84 -4.21 7.91
CA LYS A 100 1.56 -5.38 7.08
C LYS A 100 0.88 -4.91 5.80
N SER A 101 1.40 -5.29 4.64
CA SER A 101 0.91 -4.83 3.33
C SER A 101 0.73 -6.01 2.38
N LYS A 102 -0.39 -6.04 1.65
CA LYS A 102 -0.59 -6.98 0.54
C LYS A 102 -1.48 -6.39 -0.54
N ILE A 103 -1.32 -6.86 -1.77
CA ILE A 103 -2.30 -6.61 -2.82
C ILE A 103 -3.46 -7.59 -2.60
N ILE A 104 -4.68 -7.06 -2.54
CA ILE A 104 -5.90 -7.84 -2.31
C ILE A 104 -6.67 -8.15 -3.59
N GLY A 105 -6.31 -7.49 -4.69
CA GLY A 105 -6.94 -7.72 -5.98
C GLY A 105 -7.06 -6.43 -6.79
N TYR A 106 -7.86 -6.53 -7.83
CA TYR A 106 -8.16 -5.46 -8.77
C TYR A 106 -9.56 -5.68 -9.35
N ASP A 107 -10.19 -4.59 -9.76
CA ASP A 107 -11.39 -4.63 -10.60
C ASP A 107 -11.03 -4.30 -12.06
N GLU A 108 -12.01 -3.97 -12.89
CA GLU A 108 -11.77 -3.61 -14.30
C GLU A 108 -10.91 -2.35 -14.50
N LYS A 109 -10.77 -1.50 -13.47
CA LYS A 109 -10.18 -0.17 -13.58
C LYS A 109 -9.07 0.11 -12.55
N TRP A 110 -9.11 -0.51 -11.38
CA TRP A 110 -8.31 -0.13 -10.22
C TRP A 110 -7.69 -1.34 -9.54
N PHE A 111 -6.53 -1.12 -8.93
CA PHE A 111 -5.87 -2.07 -8.05
C PHE A 111 -6.08 -1.68 -6.60
N TYR A 112 -6.01 -2.68 -5.70
CA TYR A 112 -6.26 -2.50 -4.29
C TYR A 112 -5.15 -3.11 -3.43
N PHE A 113 -4.58 -2.29 -2.55
CA PHE A 113 -3.79 -2.75 -1.42
C PHE A 113 -4.67 -2.84 -0.18
N PHE A 114 -4.41 -3.83 0.66
CA PHE A 114 -4.84 -3.84 2.04
C PHE A 114 -3.62 -3.73 2.94
N GLN A 115 -3.66 -2.78 3.86
CA GLN A 115 -2.56 -2.50 4.76
C GLN A 115 -3.07 -2.34 6.18
N LYS A 116 -2.28 -2.80 7.16
CA LYS A 116 -2.61 -2.61 8.57
C LYS A 116 -1.37 -2.32 9.41
N ALA A 117 -1.54 -1.45 10.40
CA ALA A 117 -0.59 -1.23 11.47
C ALA A 117 -1.01 -2.09 12.68
N GLU A 118 -0.16 -3.03 13.07
CA GLU A 118 -0.42 -4.01 14.13
C GLU A 118 0.64 -3.91 15.23
N ARG A 119 0.22 -4.02 16.48
CA ARG A 119 1.11 -4.10 17.64
C ARG A 119 0.48 -5.02 18.68
N ASN A 120 1.26 -5.97 19.20
CA ASN A 120 0.82 -6.93 20.22
C ASN A 120 -0.50 -7.63 19.85
N GLY A 121 -0.63 -8.07 18.59
CA GLY A 121 -1.84 -8.73 18.07
C GLY A 121 -3.06 -7.81 17.88
N LYS A 122 -2.95 -6.50 18.15
CA LYS A 122 -4.03 -5.53 17.97
C LYS A 122 -3.81 -4.71 16.69
N THR A 123 -4.84 -4.61 15.87
CA THR A 123 -4.86 -3.70 14.72
C THR A 123 -5.14 -2.27 15.19
N HIS A 124 -4.14 -1.41 15.09
CA HIS A 124 -4.24 0.01 15.46
C HIS A 124 -4.90 0.84 14.37
N MET A 125 -4.57 0.52 13.11
CA MET A 125 -5.10 1.19 11.93
C MET A 125 -5.14 0.19 10.77
N ALA A 126 -6.18 0.26 9.95
CA ALA A 126 -6.31 -0.51 8.72
C ALA A 126 -6.67 0.43 7.56
N SER A 127 -6.21 0.08 6.36
CA SER A 127 -6.41 0.87 5.16
C SER A 127 -6.63 -0.01 3.95
N VAL A 128 -7.66 0.34 3.16
CA VAL A 128 -7.80 -0.10 1.78
C VAL A 128 -7.35 1.04 0.89
N VAL A 129 -6.35 0.77 0.05
CA VAL A 129 -5.71 1.78 -0.78
C VAL A 129 -5.92 1.43 -2.23
N LYS A 130 -6.69 2.28 -2.91
CA LYS A 130 -7.03 2.19 -4.31
C LYS A 130 -5.98 2.91 -5.13
N PHE A 131 -5.40 2.24 -6.11
CA PHE A 131 -4.35 2.80 -6.95
C PHE A 131 -4.49 2.37 -8.41
N ALA A 132 -3.79 3.09 -9.29
CA ALA A 132 -3.75 2.80 -10.72
C ALA A 132 -2.33 2.91 -11.25
N PHE A 133 -2.10 2.23 -12.37
CA PHE A 133 -0.93 2.46 -13.21
C PHE A 133 -1.22 3.62 -14.16
N THR A 134 -0.20 4.44 -14.42
CA THR A 134 -0.27 5.56 -15.35
C THR A 134 0.87 5.50 -16.34
N SER A 135 0.65 6.06 -17.51
CA SER A 135 1.63 6.26 -18.56
C SER A 135 1.59 7.72 -19.01
N LYS A 136 2.47 8.12 -19.93
CA LYS A 136 2.40 9.43 -20.58
C LYS A 136 1.05 9.70 -21.28
N ASN A 137 0.30 8.65 -21.63
CA ASN A 137 -1.00 8.73 -22.29
C ASN A 137 -2.19 8.61 -21.31
N GLY A 138 -1.93 8.67 -19.99
CA GLY A 138 -2.96 8.55 -18.95
C GLY A 138 -3.03 7.18 -18.29
N LEU A 139 -4.21 6.83 -17.78
CA LEU A 139 -4.45 5.62 -16.97
C LEU A 139 -4.22 4.34 -17.79
N VAL A 140 -3.56 3.36 -17.15
CA VAL A 140 -3.35 2.02 -17.69
C VAL A 140 -4.22 1.04 -16.93
N LEU A 141 -5.18 0.44 -17.62
CA LEU A 141 -6.16 -0.47 -17.03
C LEU A 141 -5.52 -1.81 -16.60
N PRO A 142 -6.07 -2.46 -15.56
CA PRO A 142 -5.66 -3.81 -15.15
C PRO A 142 -5.60 -4.82 -16.30
N SER A 143 -6.53 -4.76 -17.27
CA SER A 143 -6.53 -5.61 -18.47
C SER A 143 -5.26 -5.50 -19.34
N LYS A 144 -4.51 -4.40 -19.22
CA LYS A 144 -3.22 -4.19 -19.89
C LYS A 144 -2.03 -4.49 -18.99
N VAL A 145 -2.18 -4.30 -17.68
CA VAL A 145 -1.09 -4.46 -16.71
C VAL A 145 -0.88 -5.94 -16.37
N ILE A 146 -1.96 -6.66 -16.08
CA ILE A 146 -1.94 -8.05 -15.60
C ILE A 146 -1.27 -9.00 -16.61
N PRO A 147 -1.62 -8.98 -17.91
CA PRO A 147 -0.94 -9.84 -18.88
C PRO A 147 0.55 -9.54 -19.03
N LYS A 148 1.00 -8.29 -18.79
CA LYS A 148 2.42 -7.93 -18.82
C LYS A 148 3.21 -8.42 -17.61
N MET A 149 2.53 -8.85 -16.56
CA MET A 149 3.10 -9.51 -15.40
C MET A 149 3.08 -11.04 -15.55
N ASP A 150 2.70 -11.55 -16.74
CA ASP A 150 2.53 -12.98 -17.03
C ASP A 150 1.46 -13.64 -16.14
N LEU A 151 0.44 -12.86 -15.75
CA LEU A 151 -0.68 -13.30 -14.91
C LEU A 151 -1.97 -13.36 -15.74
N ILE A 152 -2.90 -14.22 -15.31
CA ILE A 152 -4.21 -14.35 -15.95
C ILE A 152 -5.11 -13.21 -15.49
N TYR A 153 -5.71 -12.49 -16.45
CA TYR A 153 -6.65 -11.42 -16.16
C TYR A 153 -8.00 -11.99 -15.69
N ASN A 154 -8.31 -11.79 -14.41
CA ASN A 154 -9.55 -12.17 -13.75
C ASN A 154 -9.99 -11.09 -12.73
N PRO A 155 -10.70 -10.04 -13.17
CA PRO A 155 -11.15 -8.95 -12.28
C PRO A 155 -12.25 -9.38 -11.29
N LYS A 156 -12.79 -10.61 -11.44
CA LYS A 156 -13.88 -11.13 -10.58
C LYS A 156 -13.38 -11.72 -9.27
N GLU A 157 -12.07 -11.87 -9.09
CA GLU A 157 -11.47 -12.41 -7.86
C GLU A 157 -11.42 -11.39 -6.71
N LEU A 158 -11.77 -10.12 -6.96
CA LEU A 158 -11.79 -9.11 -5.91
C LEU A 158 -12.86 -9.45 -4.84
N PRO A 159 -12.51 -9.43 -3.53
CA PRO A 159 -13.48 -9.66 -2.47
C PRO A 159 -14.65 -8.67 -2.54
N LYS A 160 -15.88 -9.17 -2.44
CA LYS A 160 -17.12 -8.38 -2.60
C LYS A 160 -17.15 -7.11 -1.75
N TRP A 161 -16.71 -7.20 -0.49
CA TRP A 161 -16.69 -6.08 0.44
C TRP A 161 -15.77 -4.93 -0.02
N ILE A 162 -14.72 -5.20 -0.79
CA ILE A 162 -13.87 -4.16 -1.40
C ILE A 162 -14.63 -3.46 -2.53
N GLY A 163 -15.31 -4.25 -3.37
CA GLY A 163 -16.16 -3.72 -4.42
C GLY A 163 -17.19 -2.75 -3.85
N GLU A 164 -17.87 -3.13 -2.78
CA GLU A 164 -18.85 -2.31 -2.06
C GLU A 164 -18.22 -1.05 -1.44
N LEU A 165 -17.11 -1.21 -0.71
CA LEU A 165 -16.38 -0.09 -0.09
C LEU A 165 -15.91 0.95 -1.11
N SER A 166 -15.54 0.49 -2.31
CA SER A 166 -14.98 1.33 -3.37
C SER A 166 -16.04 2.06 -4.22
N LYS A 167 -17.34 1.79 -4.01
CA LYS A 167 -18.46 2.49 -4.67
C LYS A 167 -18.51 3.94 -4.18
N HIS A 168 -17.70 4.79 -4.79
CA HIS A 168 -17.59 6.19 -4.43
C HIS A 168 -18.79 7.00 -4.96
N GLN A 169 -19.41 7.77 -4.07
CA GLN A 169 -20.43 8.76 -4.43
C GLN A 169 -19.89 10.20 -4.42
N LEU A 170 -18.67 10.42 -3.92
CA LEU A 170 -18.12 11.76 -3.64
C LEU A 170 -17.90 12.63 -4.88
N PHE A 171 -17.67 12.02 -6.05
CA PHE A 171 -17.47 12.71 -7.32
C PHE A 171 -18.57 12.38 -8.35
N LYS A 172 -19.76 11.95 -7.89
CA LYS A 172 -20.91 11.89 -8.77
C LYS A 172 -21.21 13.31 -9.25
N LYS A 173 -21.25 13.51 -10.58
CA LYS A 173 -21.83 14.70 -11.19
C LYS A 173 -23.34 14.66 -11.01
#